data_AF-A0A3D0PUW7-F1
#
_entry.id   AF-A0A3D0PUW7-F1
#
_cell.length_a   1.000
_cell.length_b   1.000
_cell.length_c   1.000
_cell.angle_alpha   90.00
_cell.angle_beta   90.00
_cell.angle_gamma   90.00
#
_symmetry.space_group_name_H-M   'P 1'
#
loop_
_entity.id
_entity.type
_entity.pdbx_description
1 polymer ?
#
loop_
_entity_poly.entity_id
_entity_poly.type
_entity_poly.pdbx_seq_one_letter_code
_entity_poly.pdbx_strand_id
1 'polypeptide(L)'
;MDSVDKLQEENRKLNSRITDLEAEISSLKKLNDWYIEQFKLRQKEKFGRSSEKDNDDQLSFFDIFNETETLKEPIVVEPKEDEILVSSYKKKKKRGVNFSDLPVETVEYKLEDEEKVCDNCASPLTEMKKEVRKELVIIPAQVKVLEHVTHVYSCRACDKEGISGFIKSADSPKALIPKSMVSPSLLSHLQCEKYVMATP
;
A
#
# COMPACT_ATOMS: atom_id res chain seq x y z
N MET A 1 20.84 -68.96 21.78
CA MET A 1 21.70 -67.76 21.80
C MET A 1 21.06 -66.63 20.98
N ASP A 2 20.43 -66.97 19.85
CA ASP A 2 19.90 -66.06 18.82
C ASP A 2 18.81 -65.05 19.22
N SER A 3 18.16 -65.21 20.39
CA SER A 3 17.10 -64.29 20.83
C SER A 3 17.68 -63.00 21.42
N VAL A 4 18.80 -63.10 22.14
CA VAL A 4 19.46 -61.95 22.79
C VAL A 4 20.11 -61.06 21.74
N ASP A 5 20.73 -61.64 20.72
CA ASP A 5 21.39 -60.88 19.63
C ASP A 5 20.37 -60.13 18.76
N LYS A 6 19.19 -60.72 18.50
CA LYS A 6 18.09 -60.04 17.80
C LYS A 6 17.58 -58.83 18.59
N LEU A 7 17.38 -58.99 19.90
CA LEU A 7 16.97 -57.90 20.78
C LEU A 7 18.02 -56.79 20.86
N GLN A 8 19.31 -57.12 20.83
CA GLN A 8 20.38 -56.12 20.81
C GLN A 8 20.40 -55.33 19.51
N GLU A 9 20.18 -55.98 18.37
CA GLU A 9 20.11 -55.33 17.06
C GLU A 9 18.87 -54.43 16.95
N GLU A 10 17.72 -54.86 17.47
CA GLU A 10 16.53 -54.03 17.57
C GLU A 10 16.75 -52.80 18.47
N ASN A 11 17.39 -52.97 19.63
CA ASN A 11 17.72 -51.83 20.49
C ASN A 11 18.68 -50.83 19.82
N ARG A 12 19.63 -51.29 19.01
CA ARG A 12 20.50 -50.39 18.23
C ARG A 12 19.73 -49.58 17.20
N LYS A 13 18.81 -50.23 16.47
CA LYS A 13 17.93 -49.57 15.48
C LYS A 13 16.96 -48.59 16.13
N LEU A 14 16.43 -48.93 17.31
CA LEU A 14 15.58 -48.03 18.08
C LEU A 14 16.38 -46.82 18.58
N ASN A 15 17.59 -47.03 19.10
CA ASN A 15 18.44 -45.94 19.57
C ASN A 15 18.87 -45.01 18.43
N SER A 16 19.22 -45.53 17.24
CA SER A 16 19.52 -44.68 16.08
C SER A 16 18.31 -43.86 15.64
N ARG A 17 17.12 -44.47 15.65
CA ARG A 17 15.88 -43.75 15.33
C ARG A 17 15.56 -42.66 16.36
N ILE A 18 15.83 -42.90 17.64
CA ILE A 18 15.67 -41.89 18.69
C ILE A 18 16.61 -40.72 18.43
N THR A 19 17.89 -40.97 18.12
CA THR A 19 18.84 -39.88 17.83
C THR A 19 18.45 -39.07 16.61
N ASP A 20 17.93 -39.72 15.57
CA ASP A 20 17.46 -39.03 14.35
C ASP A 20 16.23 -38.15 14.63
N LEU A 21 15.27 -38.68 15.40
CA LEU A 21 14.07 -37.93 15.81
C LEU A 21 14.42 -36.77 16.74
N GLU A 22 15.37 -36.94 17.66
CA GLU A 22 15.86 -35.86 18.52
C GLU A 22 16.53 -34.74 17.71
N ALA A 23 17.32 -35.11 16.70
CA ALA A 23 17.92 -34.16 15.77
C ALA A 23 16.85 -33.39 14.98
N GLU A 24 15.83 -34.08 14.46
CA GLU A 24 14.70 -33.47 13.76
C GLU A 24 13.88 -32.55 14.68
N ILE A 25 13.58 -32.97 15.91
CA ILE A 25 12.89 -32.12 16.89
C ILE A 25 13.72 -30.85 17.18
N SER A 26 15.04 -30.98 17.30
CA SER A 26 15.92 -29.84 17.55
C SER A 26 15.92 -28.84 16.38
N SER A 27 15.85 -29.33 15.13
CA SER A 27 15.83 -28.47 13.94
C SER A 27 14.47 -27.79 13.79
N LEU A 28 13.38 -28.52 14.03
CA LEU A 28 12.01 -27.99 14.01
C LEU A 28 11.80 -26.92 15.08
N LYS A 29 12.34 -27.11 16.30
CA LYS A 29 12.27 -26.10 17.37
C LYS A 29 12.96 -24.80 16.96
N LYS A 30 14.18 -24.87 16.40
CA LYS A 30 14.91 -23.69 15.89
C LYS A 30 14.12 -22.95 14.81
N LEU A 31 13.51 -23.70 13.89
CA LEU A 31 12.67 -23.10 12.84
C LEU A 31 11.43 -22.43 13.43
N ASN A 32 10.77 -23.05 14.40
CA ASN A 32 9.60 -22.48 15.06
C ASN A 32 9.95 -21.18 15.81
N ASP A 33 11.05 -21.18 16.57
CA ASP A 33 11.56 -19.98 17.24
C ASP A 33 11.84 -18.86 16.23
N TRP A 34 12.46 -19.19 15.09
CA TRP A 34 12.71 -18.23 14.01
C TRP A 34 11.40 -17.65 13.44
N TYR A 35 10.39 -18.49 13.18
CA TYR A 35 9.09 -18.01 12.70
C TYR A 35 8.36 -17.14 13.73
N ILE A 36 8.45 -17.48 15.02
CA ILE A 36 7.87 -16.70 16.11
C ILE A 36 8.54 -15.31 16.17
N GLU A 37 9.86 -15.22 16.06
CA GLU A 37 10.58 -13.94 16.05
C GLU A 37 10.23 -13.10 14.82
N GLN A 38 10.15 -13.72 13.63
CA GLN A 38 9.69 -13.03 12.42
C GLN A 38 8.26 -12.51 12.56
N PHE A 39 7.38 -13.28 13.19
CA PHE A 39 6.01 -12.85 13.45
C PHE A 39 5.95 -11.67 14.41
N LYS A 40 6.69 -11.72 15.52
CA LYS A 40 6.80 -10.60 16.48
C LYS A 40 7.33 -9.34 15.82
N LEU A 41 8.36 -9.46 14.97
CA LEU A 41 8.94 -8.33 14.25
C LEU A 41 7.89 -7.67 13.34
N ARG A 42 7.19 -8.44 12.51
CA ARG A 42 6.11 -7.92 11.65
C ARG A 42 4.97 -7.30 12.46
N GLN A 43 4.65 -7.88 13.62
CA GLN A 43 3.65 -7.32 14.52
C GLN A 43 4.10 -5.96 15.08
N LYS A 44 5.38 -5.82 15.46
CA LYS A 44 5.99 -4.55 15.88
C LYS A 44 6.05 -3.54 14.72
N GLU A 45 6.35 -3.96 13.50
CA GLU A 45 6.33 -3.06 12.33
C GLU A 45 4.92 -2.55 12.01
N LYS A 46 3.91 -3.42 12.13
CA LYS A 46 2.53 -3.09 11.77
C LYS A 46 1.79 -2.29 12.85
N PHE A 47 2.05 -2.60 14.12
CA PHE A 47 1.30 -2.05 15.26
C PHE A 47 2.17 -1.31 16.29
N GLY A 48 3.49 -1.40 16.18
CA GLY A 48 4.42 -0.69 17.06
C GLY A 48 4.64 0.75 16.63
N ARG A 49 5.22 1.54 17.53
CA ARG A 49 5.60 2.92 17.26
C ARG A 49 6.84 2.94 16.36
N SER A 50 6.83 3.81 15.36
CA SER A 50 7.92 3.97 14.38
C SER A 50 9.19 4.64 14.95
N SER A 51 9.11 5.16 16.17
CA SER A 51 10.24 5.75 16.90
C SER A 51 10.24 5.16 18.31
N GLU A 52 11.35 4.55 18.68
CA GLU A 52 11.67 4.27 20.07
C GLU A 52 11.90 5.65 20.70
N LYS A 53 10.98 6.06 21.58
CA LYS A 53 11.22 7.17 22.50
C LYS A 53 11.80 6.52 23.75
N ASP A 54 12.93 7.04 24.20
CA ASP A 54 13.54 6.60 25.45
C ASP A 54 12.56 6.85 26.61
N ASN A 55 12.59 5.97 27.61
CA ASN A 55 11.87 6.20 28.86
C ASN A 55 12.67 7.22 29.67
N ASP A 56 12.01 8.29 30.13
CA ASP A 56 12.65 9.34 30.94
C ASP A 56 13.27 8.81 32.26
N ASP A 57 12.84 7.64 32.74
CA ASP A 57 13.38 6.99 33.95
C ASP A 57 14.64 6.14 33.70
N GLN A 58 15.04 5.94 32.45
CA GLN A 58 16.24 5.17 32.13
C GLN A 58 17.42 6.14 32.07
N LEU A 59 18.29 6.09 33.09
CA LEU A 59 19.53 6.89 33.13
C LEU A 59 20.26 6.75 31.79
N SER A 60 20.29 7.84 31.05
CA SER A 60 20.91 7.86 29.74
C SER A 60 22.43 7.75 29.94
N PHE A 61 23.14 7.21 28.94
CA PHE A 61 24.60 7.16 28.99
C PHE A 61 25.22 8.57 29.13
N PHE A 62 24.47 9.62 28.78
CA PHE A 62 24.85 11.02 28.92
C PHE A 62 24.79 11.52 30.37
N ASP A 63 23.91 10.98 31.22
CA ASP A 63 23.78 11.37 32.63
C ASP A 63 24.99 10.93 33.48
N ILE A 64 25.69 9.86 33.05
CA ILE A 64 26.88 9.33 33.72
C ILE A 64 28.11 10.25 33.52
N PHE A 65 28.16 11.02 32.43
CA PHE A 65 29.28 11.93 32.13
C PHE A 65 29.03 13.38 32.53
N ASN A 66 27.92 13.67 33.23
CA ASN A 66 27.52 15.04 33.54
C ASN A 66 28.08 15.59 34.88
N GLU A 67 29.25 15.11 35.31
CA GLU A 67 29.94 15.56 36.54
C GLU A 67 30.36 17.03 36.50
N THR A 68 30.54 17.61 35.31
CA THR A 68 30.98 19.01 35.16
C THR A 68 29.84 20.03 35.17
N GLU A 69 28.62 19.65 34.76
CA GLU A 69 27.45 20.53 34.89
C GLU A 69 26.81 20.49 36.28
N THR A 70 26.91 19.36 36.98
CA THR A 70 26.41 19.24 38.37
C THR A 70 27.18 20.10 39.37
N LEU A 71 28.45 20.43 39.08
CA LEU A 71 29.29 21.31 39.91
C LEU A 71 29.20 22.78 39.53
N LYS A 72 28.45 23.16 38.49
CA LYS A 72 28.25 24.57 38.14
C LYS A 72 27.35 25.24 39.18
N GLU A 73 27.76 26.42 39.64
CA GLU A 73 26.91 27.30 40.45
C GLU A 73 25.61 27.61 39.69
N PRO A 74 24.45 27.66 40.38
CA PRO A 74 23.17 27.83 39.72
C PRO A 74 23.15 29.15 38.96
N ILE A 75 22.97 29.05 37.65
CA ILE A 75 22.77 30.19 36.77
C ILE A 75 21.52 30.93 37.28
N VAL A 76 21.67 32.23 37.52
CA VAL A 76 20.58 33.12 37.94
C VAL A 76 19.40 32.90 37.00
N VAL A 77 18.23 32.58 37.57
CA VAL A 77 17.01 32.27 36.83
C VAL A 77 16.69 33.45 35.92
N GLU A 78 16.92 33.26 34.63
CA GLU A 78 16.45 34.18 33.60
C GLU A 78 14.91 34.27 33.70
N PRO A 79 14.32 35.46 33.51
CA PRO A 79 12.88 35.64 33.60
C PRO A 79 12.18 34.64 32.67
N LYS A 80 11.14 33.97 33.17
CA LYS A 80 10.36 32.98 32.41
C LYS A 80 9.94 33.59 31.08
N GLU A 81 10.54 33.13 29.99
CA GLU A 81 10.05 33.43 28.66
C GLU A 81 8.64 32.86 28.54
N ASP A 82 7.69 33.70 28.14
CA ASP A 82 6.32 33.28 27.90
C ASP A 82 6.34 32.12 26.91
N GLU A 83 5.84 30.95 27.33
CA GLU A 83 5.70 29.78 26.47
C GLU A 83 4.76 30.14 25.31
N ILE A 84 5.33 30.55 24.17
CA ILE A 84 4.58 30.72 22.93
C ILE A 84 4.16 29.33 22.50
N LEU A 85 2.96 28.92 22.91
CA LEU A 85 2.32 27.70 22.45
C LEU A 85 2.09 27.83 20.94
N VAL A 86 3.06 27.37 20.14
CA VAL A 86 2.95 27.34 18.69
C VAL A 86 1.82 26.37 18.35
N SER A 87 0.65 26.90 18.01
CA SER A 87 -0.52 26.10 17.61
C SER A 87 -0.12 25.15 16.49
N SER A 88 -0.50 23.86 16.60
CA SER A 88 -0.09 22.86 15.60
C SER A 88 -0.43 23.31 14.19
N TYR A 89 0.58 23.33 13.31
CA TYR A 89 0.42 23.69 11.92
C TYR A 89 -0.43 22.62 11.20
N LYS A 90 -1.73 22.88 11.05
CA LYS A 90 -2.58 22.07 10.17
C LYS A 90 -2.18 22.37 8.72
N LYS A 91 -1.45 21.45 8.09
CA LYS A 91 -1.23 21.48 6.63
C LYS A 91 -2.57 21.67 5.94
N LYS A 92 -2.75 22.80 5.25
CA LYS A 92 -3.90 23.01 4.37
C LYS A 92 -3.94 21.82 3.40
N LYS A 93 -5.08 21.14 3.31
CA LYS A 93 -5.29 20.12 2.26
C LYS A 93 -4.96 20.79 0.94
N LYS A 94 -4.01 20.23 0.18
CA LYS A 94 -3.71 20.70 -1.18
C LYS A 94 -5.04 20.62 -1.94
N ARG A 95 -5.61 21.78 -2.29
CA ARG A 95 -6.78 21.83 -3.15
C ARG A 95 -6.38 21.12 -4.44
N GLY A 96 -7.21 20.19 -4.90
CA GLY A 96 -7.05 19.64 -6.23
C GLY A 96 -6.97 20.80 -7.23
N VAL A 97 -6.15 20.65 -8.25
CA VAL A 97 -6.08 21.64 -9.33
C VAL A 97 -7.46 21.67 -9.99
N ASN A 98 -8.09 22.84 -10.02
CA ASN A 98 -9.39 23.01 -10.65
C ASN A 98 -9.17 23.20 -12.15
N PHE A 99 -9.80 22.36 -12.98
CA PHE A 99 -9.72 22.42 -14.44
C PHE A 99 -11.01 22.96 -15.07
N SER A 100 -11.82 23.69 -14.30
CA SER A 100 -13.13 24.21 -14.70
C SER A 100 -13.04 25.24 -15.83
N ASP A 101 -11.90 25.91 -15.98
CA ASP A 101 -11.71 27.00 -16.93
C ASP A 101 -11.24 26.51 -18.32
N LEU A 102 -10.94 25.21 -18.45
CA LEU A 102 -10.46 24.61 -19.69
C LEU A 102 -11.62 24.03 -20.51
N PRO A 103 -11.54 24.05 -21.84
CA PRO A 103 -12.53 23.40 -22.69
C PRO A 103 -12.55 21.89 -22.42
N VAL A 104 -13.76 21.34 -22.26
CA VAL A 104 -14.00 19.93 -21.94
C VAL A 104 -14.55 19.21 -23.16
N GLU A 105 -13.90 18.11 -23.56
CA GLU A 105 -14.37 17.19 -24.59
C GLU A 105 -14.71 15.85 -23.92
N THR A 106 -15.96 15.39 -24.06
CA THR A 106 -16.45 14.15 -23.43
C THR A 106 -16.54 13.04 -24.47
N VAL A 107 -15.91 11.90 -24.20
CA VAL A 107 -15.99 10.69 -25.02
C VAL A 107 -16.69 9.59 -24.21
N GLU A 108 -17.86 9.16 -24.67
CA GLU A 108 -18.67 8.14 -24.01
C GLU A 108 -18.42 6.75 -24.62
N TYR A 109 -18.14 5.77 -23.78
CA TYR A 109 -17.99 4.35 -24.16
C TYR A 109 -19.17 3.56 -23.63
N LYS A 110 -20.05 3.13 -24.53
CA LYS A 110 -21.24 2.32 -24.25
C LYS A 110 -21.11 0.97 -24.94
N LEU A 111 -21.68 -0.06 -24.32
CA LEU A 111 -21.87 -1.35 -24.99
C LEU A 111 -22.95 -1.18 -26.07
N GLU A 112 -22.76 -1.83 -27.21
CA GLU A 112 -23.78 -1.94 -28.25
C GLU A 112 -24.96 -2.77 -27.76
N ASP A 113 -26.14 -2.60 -28.37
CA ASP A 113 -27.36 -3.28 -27.92
C ASP A 113 -27.24 -4.81 -28.01
N GLU A 114 -26.43 -5.33 -28.93
CA GLU A 114 -26.15 -6.75 -29.11
C GLU A 114 -25.33 -7.34 -27.95
N GLU A 115 -24.46 -6.53 -27.33
CA GLU A 115 -23.59 -6.94 -26.22
C GLU A 115 -24.23 -6.71 -24.84
N LYS A 116 -25.40 -6.08 -24.78
CA LYS A 116 -26.19 -5.83 -23.55
C LYS A 116 -26.90 -7.07 -23.01
N VAL A 117 -26.29 -8.24 -23.20
CA VAL A 117 -26.80 -9.53 -22.75
C VAL A 117 -25.81 -10.15 -21.77
N CYS A 118 -26.32 -10.68 -20.66
CA CYS A 118 -25.50 -11.39 -19.68
C CYS A 118 -25.05 -12.76 -20.22
N ASP A 119 -23.75 -13.08 -20.10
CA ASP A 119 -23.20 -14.36 -20.60
C ASP A 119 -23.73 -15.58 -19.84
N ASN A 120 -24.22 -15.39 -18.61
CA ASN A 120 -24.62 -16.48 -17.73
C ASN A 120 -26.13 -16.78 -17.79
N CYS A 121 -26.97 -15.75 -17.82
CA CYS A 121 -28.43 -15.90 -17.75
C CYS A 121 -29.18 -15.34 -18.97
N ALA A 122 -28.47 -14.82 -19.98
CA ALA A 122 -29.04 -14.19 -21.18
C ALA A 122 -30.04 -13.05 -20.92
N SER A 123 -30.12 -12.54 -19.68
CA SER A 123 -30.99 -11.42 -19.34
C SER A 123 -30.36 -10.08 -19.76
N PRO A 124 -31.18 -9.05 -20.01
CA PRO A 124 -30.68 -7.74 -20.41
C PRO A 124 -29.88 -7.09 -19.27
N LEU A 125 -28.73 -6.50 -19.65
CA LEU A 125 -27.86 -5.76 -18.77
C LEU A 125 -28.43 -4.36 -18.48
N THR A 126 -28.44 -3.98 -17.20
CA THR A 126 -28.85 -2.64 -16.76
C THR A 126 -27.64 -1.76 -16.47
N GLU A 127 -27.71 -0.47 -16.77
CA GLU A 127 -26.64 0.46 -16.43
C GLU A 127 -26.51 0.59 -14.91
N MET A 128 -25.30 0.35 -14.38
CA MET A 128 -25.01 0.34 -12.95
C MET A 128 -24.36 1.65 -12.51
N LYS A 129 -23.29 2.07 -13.18
CA LYS A 129 -22.55 3.29 -12.86
C LYS A 129 -21.78 3.80 -14.06
N LYS A 130 -21.39 5.07 -14.02
CA LYS A 130 -20.49 5.70 -14.98
C LYS A 130 -19.13 5.93 -14.31
N GLU A 131 -18.07 5.40 -14.90
CA GLU A 131 -16.71 5.68 -14.47
C GLU A 131 -16.16 6.82 -15.32
N VAL A 132 -15.88 7.96 -14.66
CA VAL A 132 -15.36 9.16 -15.32
C VAL A 132 -13.88 9.30 -15.04
N ARG A 133 -13.07 9.29 -16.10
CA ARG A 133 -11.65 9.58 -16.06
C ARG A 133 -11.38 10.87 -16.82
N LYS A 134 -10.63 11.80 -16.21
CA LYS A 134 -10.23 13.05 -16.84
C LYS A 134 -8.76 13.00 -17.21
N GLU A 135 -8.42 13.45 -18.41
CA GLU A 135 -7.07 13.61 -18.91
C GLU A 135 -6.86 15.01 -19.48
N LEU A 136 -5.64 15.53 -19.42
CA LEU A 136 -5.28 16.77 -20.09
C LEU A 136 -4.62 16.48 -21.41
N VAL A 137 -5.16 17.00 -22.51
CA VAL A 137 -4.58 16.86 -23.86
C VAL A 137 -3.99 18.20 -24.27
N ILE A 138 -2.74 18.16 -24.73
CA ILE A 138 -2.03 19.33 -25.24
C ILE A 138 -2.08 19.29 -26.77
N ILE A 139 -2.83 20.23 -27.34
CA ILE A 139 -2.69 20.64 -28.73
C ILE A 139 -1.65 21.78 -28.69
N PRO A 140 -0.68 21.88 -29.62
CA PRO A 140 0.44 22.82 -29.51
C PRO A 140 0.10 24.28 -29.17
N ALA A 141 -1.14 24.72 -29.42
CA ALA A 141 -1.64 26.05 -29.08
C ALA A 141 -2.72 26.08 -27.97
N GLN A 142 -3.27 24.93 -27.54
CA GLN A 142 -4.43 24.86 -26.63
C GLN A 142 -4.35 23.64 -25.72
N VAL A 143 -4.73 23.82 -24.45
CA VAL A 143 -4.92 22.71 -23.51
C VAL A 143 -6.41 22.43 -23.38
N LYS A 144 -6.78 21.15 -23.46
CA LYS A 144 -8.16 20.69 -23.29
C LYS A 144 -8.24 19.57 -22.26
N VAL A 145 -9.40 19.43 -21.62
CA VAL A 145 -9.71 18.31 -20.74
C VAL A 145 -10.49 17.28 -21.53
N LEU A 146 -9.95 16.07 -21.67
CA LEU A 146 -10.63 14.94 -22.27
C LEU A 146 -11.24 14.08 -21.16
N GLU A 147 -12.57 13.97 -21.14
CA GLU A 147 -13.31 13.15 -20.18
C GLU A 147 -13.73 11.84 -20.83
N HIS A 148 -13.11 10.74 -20.43
CA HIS A 148 -13.54 9.40 -20.81
C HIS A 148 -14.62 8.94 -19.83
N VAL A 149 -15.83 8.71 -20.35
CA VAL A 149 -16.98 8.23 -19.60
C VAL A 149 -17.25 6.78 -20.00
N THR A 150 -16.83 5.84 -19.15
CA THR A 150 -17.05 4.41 -19.37
C THR A 150 -18.32 3.98 -18.65
N HIS A 151 -19.28 3.43 -19.40
CA HIS A 151 -20.50 2.89 -18.82
C HIS A 151 -20.26 1.46 -18.31
N VAL A 152 -20.63 1.23 -17.06
CA VAL A 152 -20.58 -0.08 -16.41
C VAL A 152 -21.99 -0.59 -16.24
N TYR A 153 -22.22 -1.82 -16.67
CA TYR A 153 -23.50 -2.50 -16.64
C TYR A 153 -23.48 -3.67 -15.68
N SER A 154 -24.64 -3.99 -15.11
CA SER A 154 -24.85 -5.12 -14.22
C SER A 154 -26.12 -5.90 -14.57
N CYS A 155 -26.08 -7.21 -14.35
CA CYS A 155 -27.24 -8.08 -14.49
C CYS A 155 -27.99 -8.20 -13.16
N ARG A 156 -29.27 -7.78 -13.12
CA ARG A 156 -30.12 -7.84 -11.92
C ARG A 156 -30.54 -9.26 -11.52
N ALA A 157 -30.58 -10.21 -12.46
CA ALA A 157 -30.96 -11.58 -12.17
C ALA A 157 -29.83 -12.31 -11.42
N CYS A 158 -28.61 -12.26 -11.95
CA CYS A 158 -27.44 -12.87 -11.32
C CYS A 158 -27.06 -12.20 -9.98
N ASP A 159 -27.32 -10.90 -9.81
CA ASP A 159 -27.13 -10.20 -8.54
C ASP A 159 -28.04 -10.77 -7.43
N LYS A 160 -29.30 -11.10 -7.76
CA LYS A 160 -30.23 -11.73 -6.81
C LYS A 160 -29.86 -13.17 -6.46
N GLU A 161 -29.32 -13.91 -7.43
CA GLU A 161 -28.92 -15.31 -7.28
C GLU A 161 -27.54 -15.45 -6.62
N GLY A 162 -26.81 -14.34 -6.40
CA GLY A 162 -25.49 -14.33 -5.78
C GLY A 162 -24.38 -14.93 -6.65
N ILE A 163 -24.57 -14.96 -7.97
CA ILE A 163 -23.61 -15.56 -8.91
C ILE A 163 -22.53 -14.53 -9.23
N SER A 164 -21.25 -14.95 -9.22
CA SER A 164 -20.12 -14.10 -9.57
C SER A 164 -20.10 -13.76 -11.08
N GLY A 165 -19.58 -12.59 -11.44
CA GLY A 165 -19.38 -12.20 -12.85
C GLY A 165 -20.55 -11.46 -13.53
N PHE A 166 -21.44 -10.84 -12.76
CA PHE A 166 -22.60 -10.12 -13.30
C PHE A 166 -22.31 -8.69 -13.80
N ILE A 167 -21.07 -8.20 -13.68
CA ILE A 167 -20.66 -6.84 -14.04
C ILE A 167 -19.88 -6.86 -15.35
N LYS A 168 -20.33 -6.08 -16.34
CA LYS A 168 -19.62 -5.84 -17.60
C LYS A 168 -19.37 -4.35 -17.78
N SER A 169 -18.15 -3.98 -18.14
CA SER A 169 -17.78 -2.61 -18.49
C SER A 169 -17.61 -2.49 -20.00
N ALA A 170 -17.98 -1.34 -20.58
CA ALA A 170 -17.65 -1.04 -21.97
C ALA A 170 -16.13 -0.99 -22.17
N ASP A 171 -15.64 -1.43 -23.34
CA ASP A 171 -14.23 -1.34 -23.66
C ASP A 171 -13.81 0.13 -23.80
N SER A 172 -12.76 0.50 -23.09
CA SER A 172 -12.27 1.88 -23.03
C SER A 172 -10.74 1.90 -22.90
N PRO A 173 -10.07 2.91 -23.48
CA PRO A 173 -8.62 2.97 -23.47
C PRO A 173 -8.08 3.07 -22.04
N LYS A 174 -7.04 2.29 -21.76
CA LYS A 174 -6.38 2.29 -20.44
C LYS A 174 -5.58 3.57 -20.24
N ALA A 175 -5.64 4.07 -19.01
CA ALA A 175 -4.81 5.15 -18.54
C ALA A 175 -3.31 4.86 -18.72
N LEU A 176 -2.53 5.83 -19.22
CA LEU A 176 -1.08 5.72 -19.26
C LEU A 176 -0.48 5.56 -17.84
N ILE A 177 -0.96 6.39 -16.91
CA ILE A 177 -0.62 6.29 -15.48
C ILE A 177 -1.94 6.19 -14.70
N PRO A 178 -2.14 5.13 -13.90
CA PRO A 178 -3.38 4.94 -13.16
C PRO A 178 -3.61 6.09 -12.17
N LYS A 179 -4.86 6.57 -12.07
CA LYS A 179 -5.28 7.67 -11.19
C LYS A 179 -4.60 9.03 -11.46
N SER A 180 -3.92 9.17 -12.60
CA SER A 180 -3.29 10.43 -13.03
C SER A 180 -4.11 11.10 -14.15
N MET A 181 -3.97 12.43 -14.23
CA MET A 181 -4.53 13.28 -15.30
C MET A 181 -3.65 13.34 -16.55
N VAL A 182 -2.49 12.66 -16.50
CA VAL A 182 -1.50 12.68 -17.58
C VAL A 182 -2.01 11.87 -18.77
N SER A 183 -2.23 12.55 -19.89
CA SER A 183 -2.40 11.92 -21.20
C SER A 183 -1.04 11.65 -21.86
N PRO A 184 -0.97 10.77 -22.87
CA PRO A 184 0.23 10.58 -23.68
C PRO A 184 0.73 11.89 -24.35
N SER A 185 -0.21 12.74 -24.77
CA SER A 185 0.09 14.05 -25.37
C SER A 185 0.74 14.99 -24.34
N LEU A 186 0.21 15.04 -23.12
CA LEU A 186 0.78 15.88 -22.06
C LEU A 186 2.18 15.39 -21.65
N LEU A 187 2.38 14.07 -21.50
CA LEU A 187 3.69 13.53 -21.15
C LEU A 187 4.73 13.82 -22.22
N SER A 188 4.40 13.59 -23.50
CA SER A 188 5.31 13.85 -24.61
C SER A 188 5.67 15.34 -24.71
N HIS A 189 4.70 16.23 -24.52
CA HIS A 189 4.96 17.67 -24.47
C HIS A 189 5.92 18.05 -23.33
N LEU A 190 5.67 17.57 -22.11
CA LEU A 190 6.56 17.83 -20.96
C LEU A 190 7.98 17.31 -21.18
N GLN A 191 8.12 16.15 -21.82
CA GLN A 191 9.44 15.61 -22.18
C GLN A 191 10.15 16.50 -23.21
N CYS A 192 9.45 16.94 -24.26
CA CYS A 192 10.00 17.87 -25.25
C CYS A 192 10.39 19.20 -24.62
N GLU A 193 9.54 19.79 -23.78
CA GLU A 193 9.82 21.02 -23.06
C GLU A 193 11.07 20.88 -22.18
N LYS A 194 11.15 19.80 -21.38
CA LYS A 194 12.26 19.61 -20.45
C LYS A 194 13.59 19.32 -21.13
N TYR A 195 13.58 18.47 -22.16
CA TYR A 195 14.82 17.92 -22.74
C TYR A 195 15.23 18.55 -24.07
N VAL A 196 14.27 18.97 -24.90
CA VAL A 196 14.56 19.59 -26.20
C VAL A 196 14.63 21.10 -26.07
N MET A 197 13.61 21.71 -25.46
CA MET A 197 13.52 23.16 -25.32
C MET A 197 14.24 23.71 -24.08
N ALA A 198 14.66 22.82 -23.17
CA ALA A 198 15.33 23.15 -21.92
C ALA A 198 14.59 24.23 -21.10
N THR A 199 13.26 24.22 -21.13
CA THR A 199 12.45 25.15 -20.33
C THR A 199 12.58 24.78 -18.84
N PRO A 200 12.76 25.78 -17.95
CA PRO A 200 13.04 25.55 -16.53
C PRO A 200 11.90 24.81 -15.82
#